data_AF-A0A7C8CFX4-F1
#
_entry.id   AF-A0A7C8CFX4-F1
#
_cell.length_a   1.000
_cell.length_b   1.000
_cell.length_c   1.000
_cell.angle_alpha   90.00
_cell.angle_beta   90.00
_cell.angle_gamma   90.00
#
_symmetry.space_group_name_H-M   'P 1'
#
loop_
_entity.id
_entity.type
_entity.pdbx_description
1 polymer ?
#
loop_
_entity_poly.entity_id
_entity_poly.type
_entity_poly.pdbx_seq_one_letter_code
_entity_poly.pdbx_strand_id
1 'polypeptide(L)'
;MLHLDLRTRTSVIGTLYTATDVEGGQTKEQRDLLEALARHVMRVPPSAAAMTSPREAAAAIEKPRLRRAVGEILVMLELVRHPPSAALTSRVAEYLTELGIEDGFQQLAADYLANDRERVYRDWERVRQPDLVEPFVAGMGDAALTQKMEALGDLPAGSLGRGLFDFYRRNGFPWIPDDDQDNLIPHDLTHVLAGYGTTPEAEVALQGFLVGAARGESHFSSLLASLLLFEVGMLPFPGIEPVTAVLGRPDAAELFAAAIERGLECHGDIAGDHQALLSRPLAEVRAELGISEPEPGPHMFVL
;
A
#
# COMPACT_ATOMS: atom_id res chain seq x y z
N MET A 1 13.09 -0.86 -8.22
CA MET A 1 13.36 -2.23 -8.70
C MET A 1 14.07 -2.29 -10.06
N LEU A 2 13.87 -1.33 -10.98
CA LEU A 2 14.50 -1.38 -12.33
C LEU A 2 16.03 -1.22 -12.36
N HIS A 3 16.64 -0.69 -11.30
CA HIS A 3 18.10 -0.62 -11.16
C HIS A 3 18.74 -1.97 -10.81
N LEU A 4 17.94 -3.01 -10.53
CA LEU A 4 18.41 -4.36 -10.28
C LEU A 4 18.73 -5.05 -11.62
N ASP A 5 19.79 -5.85 -11.65
CA ASP A 5 20.10 -6.64 -12.84
C ASP A 5 19.00 -7.70 -13.08
N LEU A 6 18.99 -8.26 -14.30
CA LEU A 6 17.97 -9.22 -14.70
C LEU A 6 17.98 -10.47 -13.82
N ARG A 7 19.16 -10.94 -13.39
CA ARG A 7 19.30 -12.14 -12.56
C ARG A 7 18.63 -11.93 -11.20
N THR A 8 18.90 -10.81 -10.53
CA THR A 8 18.24 -10.49 -9.26
C THR A 8 16.73 -10.40 -9.44
N ARG A 9 16.24 -9.72 -10.49
CA ARG A 9 14.79 -9.58 -10.73
C ARG A 9 14.11 -10.93 -10.97
N THR A 10 14.73 -11.81 -11.76
CA THR A 10 14.22 -13.18 -11.97
C THR A 10 14.25 -14.00 -10.69
N SER A 11 15.27 -13.84 -9.84
CA SER A 11 15.35 -14.52 -8.54
C SER A 11 14.30 -14.03 -7.56
N VAL A 12 13.96 -12.73 -7.55
CA VAL A 12 12.85 -12.24 -6.71
C VAL A 12 11.53 -12.86 -7.16
N ILE A 13 11.19 -12.80 -8.44
CA ILE A 13 9.95 -13.41 -8.94
C ILE A 13 9.95 -14.94 -8.69
N GLY A 14 11.05 -15.63 -8.97
CA GLY A 14 11.21 -17.05 -8.64
C GLY A 14 10.97 -17.37 -7.17
N THR A 15 11.48 -16.54 -6.27
CA THR A 15 11.25 -16.64 -4.82
C THR A 15 9.77 -16.55 -4.48
N LEU A 16 9.07 -15.51 -4.98
CA LEU A 16 7.65 -15.29 -4.69
C LEU A 16 6.75 -16.41 -5.24
N TYR A 17 7.01 -16.88 -6.46
CA TYR A 17 6.27 -18.02 -7.05
C TYR A 17 6.54 -19.33 -6.28
N THR A 18 7.80 -19.61 -5.93
CA THR A 18 8.17 -20.85 -5.23
C THR A 18 7.65 -20.87 -3.79
N ALA A 19 7.63 -19.73 -3.12
CA ALA A 19 7.10 -19.61 -1.76
C ALA A 19 5.60 -19.90 -1.71
N THR A 20 4.86 -19.48 -2.74
CA THR A 20 3.41 -19.64 -2.82
C THR A 20 2.95 -20.98 -3.42
N ASP A 21 3.85 -21.74 -4.03
CA ASP A 21 3.59 -23.10 -4.55
C ASP A 21 3.61 -24.15 -3.43
N VAL A 22 2.59 -24.07 -2.56
CA VAL A 22 2.31 -25.07 -1.51
C VAL A 22 1.18 -26.00 -1.93
N GLU A 23 0.75 -26.93 -1.06
CA GLU A 23 -0.35 -27.85 -1.36
C GLU A 23 -1.60 -27.09 -1.87
N GLY A 24 -2.14 -27.56 -3.00
CA GLY A 24 -3.25 -26.89 -3.71
C GLY A 24 -2.84 -25.77 -4.66
N GLY A 25 -1.55 -25.43 -4.73
CA GLY A 25 -0.99 -24.37 -5.58
C GLY A 25 -1.38 -22.95 -5.12
N GLN A 26 -1.01 -21.96 -5.92
CA GLN A 26 -1.43 -20.58 -5.71
C GLN A 26 -2.94 -20.43 -5.91
N THR A 27 -3.60 -19.55 -5.15
CA THR A 27 -5.00 -19.16 -5.44
C THR A 27 -5.06 -18.23 -6.66
N LYS A 28 -6.27 -17.87 -7.11
CA LYS A 28 -6.42 -16.97 -8.26
C LYS A 28 -5.85 -15.58 -7.92
N GLU A 29 -6.18 -15.08 -6.75
CA GLU A 29 -5.75 -13.79 -6.19
C GLU A 29 -4.23 -13.71 -6.12
N GLN A 30 -3.58 -14.77 -5.60
CA GLN A 30 -2.12 -14.85 -5.55
C GLN A 30 -1.51 -14.87 -6.96
N ARG A 31 -2.08 -15.63 -7.91
CA ARG A 31 -1.55 -15.66 -9.29
C ARG A 31 -1.67 -14.30 -9.97
N ASP A 32 -2.84 -13.67 -9.89
CA ASP A 32 -3.08 -12.38 -10.52
C ASP A 32 -2.10 -11.32 -9.96
N LEU A 33 -1.91 -11.30 -8.65
CA LEU A 33 -0.95 -10.41 -7.99
C LEU A 33 0.51 -10.69 -8.40
N LEU A 34 0.93 -11.96 -8.43
CA LEU A 34 2.28 -12.36 -8.84
C LEU A 34 2.55 -11.96 -10.29
N GLU A 35 1.60 -12.19 -11.19
CA GLU A 35 1.71 -11.82 -12.61
C GLU A 35 1.78 -10.31 -12.80
N ALA A 36 0.95 -9.55 -12.08
CA ALA A 36 0.95 -8.09 -12.11
C ALA A 36 2.27 -7.51 -11.58
N LEU A 37 2.77 -8.00 -10.43
CA LEU A 37 4.07 -7.60 -9.88
C LEU A 37 5.24 -7.96 -10.82
N ALA A 38 5.20 -9.12 -11.46
CA ALA A 38 6.19 -9.51 -12.45
C ALA A 38 6.20 -8.56 -13.65
N ARG A 39 5.03 -8.14 -14.14
CA ARG A 39 4.86 -7.24 -15.29
C ARG A 39 5.21 -5.79 -15.00
N HIS A 40 4.77 -5.23 -13.88
CA HIS A 40 4.91 -3.81 -13.54
C HIS A 40 6.18 -3.52 -12.76
N VAL A 41 6.44 -4.30 -11.71
CA VAL A 41 7.51 -3.95 -10.75
C VAL A 41 8.85 -4.54 -11.17
N MET A 42 8.86 -5.80 -11.59
CA MET A 42 10.11 -6.51 -11.95
C MET A 42 10.43 -6.47 -13.43
N ARG A 43 9.43 -6.27 -14.31
CA ARG A 43 9.56 -6.35 -15.78
C ARG A 43 10.20 -7.67 -16.21
N VAL A 44 9.72 -8.77 -15.65
CA VAL A 44 10.15 -10.14 -15.93
C VAL A 44 8.92 -10.97 -16.29
N PRO A 45 8.92 -11.75 -17.39
CA PRO A 45 7.79 -12.62 -17.67
C PRO A 45 7.70 -13.72 -16.60
N PRO A 46 6.49 -14.11 -16.15
CA PRO A 46 6.31 -15.20 -15.19
C PRO A 46 7.03 -16.49 -15.57
N SER A 47 7.12 -16.79 -16.87
CA SER A 47 7.83 -17.97 -17.39
C SER A 47 9.35 -17.98 -17.14
N ALA A 48 9.95 -16.85 -16.77
CA ALA A 48 11.36 -16.75 -16.42
C ALA A 48 11.62 -16.99 -14.91
N ALA A 49 10.56 -17.21 -14.12
CA ALA A 49 10.66 -17.56 -12.71
C ALA A 49 11.16 -19.01 -12.57
N ALA A 50 12.45 -19.17 -12.26
CA ALA A 50 12.96 -20.48 -11.86
C ALA A 50 12.53 -20.79 -10.43
N MET A 51 12.30 -22.08 -10.12
CA MET A 51 12.14 -22.52 -8.74
C MET A 51 13.36 -22.07 -7.93
N THR A 52 13.13 -21.35 -6.85
CA THR A 52 14.18 -20.71 -6.06
C THR A 52 13.98 -21.07 -4.60
N SER A 53 14.84 -21.92 -4.05
CA SER A 53 14.81 -22.29 -2.63
C SER A 53 15.14 -21.09 -1.71
N PRO A 54 14.82 -21.16 -0.40
CA PRO A 54 15.19 -20.12 0.57
C PRO A 54 16.67 -19.71 0.54
N ARG A 55 17.59 -20.68 0.45
CA ARG A 55 19.04 -20.41 0.38
C ARG A 55 19.46 -19.77 -0.93
N GLU A 56 18.89 -20.20 -2.05
CA GLU A 56 19.16 -19.60 -3.36
C GLU A 56 18.62 -18.16 -3.42
N ALA A 57 17.46 -17.91 -2.84
CA ALA A 57 16.90 -16.57 -2.70
C ALA A 57 17.84 -15.67 -1.90
N ALA A 58 18.29 -16.11 -0.73
CA ALA A 58 19.21 -15.36 0.14
C ALA A 58 20.56 -15.06 -0.54
N ALA A 59 21.06 -15.98 -1.36
CA ALA A 59 22.29 -15.81 -2.13
C ALA A 59 22.13 -14.83 -3.30
N ALA A 60 20.95 -14.74 -3.91
CA ALA A 60 20.69 -13.83 -5.04
C ALA A 60 20.24 -12.43 -4.62
N ILE A 61 19.62 -12.31 -3.45
CA ILE A 61 19.03 -11.07 -2.92
C ILE A 61 19.94 -10.55 -1.81
N GLU A 62 21.08 -9.98 -2.19
CA GLU A 62 22.13 -9.62 -1.22
C GLU A 62 21.84 -8.33 -0.45
N LYS A 63 21.16 -7.37 -1.08
CA LYS A 63 20.95 -6.03 -0.51
C LYS A 63 19.92 -6.06 0.63
N PRO A 64 20.24 -5.58 1.85
CA PRO A 64 19.32 -5.64 3.00
C PRO A 64 17.94 -5.00 2.73
N ARG A 65 17.92 -3.83 2.08
CA ARG A 65 16.66 -3.17 1.67
C ARG A 65 15.80 -4.03 0.76
N LEU A 66 16.43 -4.74 -0.18
CA LEU A 66 15.69 -5.62 -1.09
C LEU A 66 15.20 -6.88 -0.36
N ARG A 67 16.00 -7.44 0.56
CA ARG A 67 15.56 -8.57 1.39
C ARG A 67 14.32 -8.22 2.19
N ARG A 68 14.31 -7.04 2.81
CA ARG A 68 13.14 -6.53 3.54
C ARG A 68 11.93 -6.38 2.64
N ALA A 69 12.06 -5.70 1.49
CA ALA A 69 10.96 -5.55 0.54
C ALA A 69 10.42 -6.91 0.03
N VAL A 70 11.29 -7.90 -0.18
CA VAL A 70 10.85 -9.26 -0.54
C VAL A 70 10.12 -9.94 0.62
N GLY A 71 10.60 -9.79 1.85
CA GLY A 71 9.90 -10.27 3.04
C GLY A 71 8.52 -9.65 3.22
N GLU A 72 8.40 -8.34 3.02
CA GLU A 72 7.14 -7.58 3.02
C GLU A 72 6.13 -8.14 2.00
N ILE A 73 6.59 -8.42 0.78
CA ILE A 73 5.75 -9.03 -0.27
C ILE A 73 5.37 -10.49 0.07
N LEU A 74 6.28 -11.26 0.67
CA LEU A 74 5.99 -12.64 1.10
C LEU A 74 4.87 -12.67 2.16
N VAL A 75 4.93 -11.79 3.16
CA VAL A 75 3.87 -11.65 4.18
C VAL A 75 2.56 -11.19 3.54
N MET A 76 2.61 -10.23 2.61
CA MET A 76 1.42 -9.83 1.86
C MET A 76 0.77 -11.01 1.11
N LEU A 77 1.57 -11.87 0.48
CA LEU A 77 1.07 -13.05 -0.24
C LEU A 77 0.38 -14.08 0.68
N GLU A 78 0.67 -14.08 1.98
CA GLU A 78 -0.09 -14.86 2.97
C GLU A 78 -1.48 -14.25 3.22
N LEU A 79 -1.56 -12.92 3.31
CA LEU A 79 -2.82 -12.20 3.55
C LEU A 79 -3.76 -12.22 2.34
N VAL A 80 -3.20 -12.30 1.13
CA VAL A 80 -3.96 -12.41 -0.14
C VAL A 80 -4.51 -13.83 -0.37
N ARG A 81 -4.12 -14.81 0.45
CA ARG A 81 -4.56 -16.20 0.26
C ARG A 81 -5.86 -16.49 1.00
N HIS A 82 -6.92 -16.84 0.26
CA HIS A 82 -8.19 -17.30 0.83
C HIS A 82 -8.50 -18.75 0.40
N PRO A 83 -8.67 -19.71 1.34
CA PRO A 83 -8.45 -19.59 2.79
C PRO A 83 -6.96 -19.50 3.17
N PRO A 84 -6.63 -19.02 4.39
CA PRO A 84 -5.25 -18.99 4.88
C PRO A 84 -4.65 -20.40 4.93
N SER A 85 -3.33 -20.51 4.82
CA SER A 85 -2.62 -21.80 4.70
C SER A 85 -1.45 -21.92 5.66
N ALA A 86 -1.53 -22.90 6.56
CA ALA A 86 -0.42 -23.24 7.46
C ALA A 86 0.85 -23.67 6.70
N ALA A 87 0.69 -24.34 5.57
CA ALA A 87 1.82 -24.74 4.72
C ALA A 87 2.52 -23.51 4.12
N LEU A 88 1.75 -22.50 3.69
CA LEU A 88 2.30 -21.24 3.19
C LEU A 88 3.02 -20.47 4.31
N THR A 89 2.39 -20.35 5.47
CA THR A 89 3.00 -19.67 6.62
C THR A 89 4.30 -20.33 7.05
N SER A 90 4.34 -21.67 7.12
CA SER A 90 5.59 -22.39 7.39
C SER A 90 6.65 -22.14 6.31
N ARG A 91 6.28 -22.13 5.03
CA ARG A 91 7.22 -21.90 3.93
C ARG A 91 7.77 -20.47 3.93
N VAL A 92 6.92 -19.47 4.15
CA VAL A 92 7.34 -18.06 4.23
C VAL A 92 8.30 -17.86 5.39
N ALA A 93 8.08 -18.50 6.55
CA ALA A 93 8.99 -18.43 7.68
C ALA A 93 10.41 -18.91 7.33
N GLU A 94 10.54 -19.97 6.51
CA GLU A 94 11.84 -20.46 6.02
C GLU A 94 12.56 -19.41 5.14
N TYR A 95 11.83 -18.75 4.24
CA TYR A 95 12.39 -17.66 3.42
C TYR A 95 12.79 -16.45 4.26
N LEU A 96 11.93 -16.01 5.18
CA LEU A 96 12.24 -14.87 6.05
C LEU A 96 13.49 -15.14 6.90
N THR A 97 13.64 -16.36 7.42
CA THR A 97 14.83 -16.79 8.16
C THR A 97 16.09 -16.69 7.31
N GLU A 98 16.10 -17.27 6.10
CA GLU A 98 17.28 -17.26 5.22
C GLU A 98 17.59 -15.85 4.67
N LEU A 99 16.58 -15.01 4.50
CA LEU A 99 16.75 -13.59 4.19
C LEU A 99 17.27 -12.78 5.40
N GLY A 100 17.29 -13.36 6.60
CA GLY A 100 17.73 -12.68 7.82
C GLY A 100 16.76 -11.59 8.26
N ILE A 101 15.46 -11.78 8.03
CA ILE A 101 14.39 -10.93 8.56
C ILE A 101 14.09 -11.36 9.99
N GLU A 102 13.84 -10.38 10.86
CA GLU A 102 13.64 -10.59 12.29
C GLU A 102 12.41 -11.46 12.62
N ASP A 103 12.52 -12.23 13.69
CA ASP A 103 11.41 -13.01 14.23
C ASP A 103 10.22 -12.10 14.59
N GLY A 104 9.00 -12.59 14.35
CA GLY A 104 7.77 -11.85 14.61
C GLY A 104 7.35 -10.87 13.50
N PHE A 105 8.14 -10.73 12.43
CA PHE A 105 7.75 -9.97 11.23
C PHE A 105 6.49 -10.53 10.54
N GLN A 106 6.31 -11.85 10.62
CA GLN A 106 5.21 -12.60 10.00
C GLN A 106 4.00 -12.80 10.94
N GLN A 107 4.09 -12.34 12.19
CA GLN A 107 3.15 -12.75 13.25
C GLN A 107 1.69 -12.40 12.92
N LEU A 108 1.45 -11.27 12.24
CA LEU A 108 0.14 -10.87 11.73
C LEU A 108 -0.49 -11.90 10.78
N ALA A 109 0.29 -12.53 9.90
CA ALA A 109 -0.20 -13.60 9.02
C ALA A 109 -0.50 -14.90 9.79
N ALA A 110 0.28 -15.21 10.84
CA ALA A 110 0.01 -16.34 11.72
C ALA A 110 -1.27 -16.14 12.55
N ASP A 111 -1.55 -14.92 13.01
CA ASP A 111 -2.78 -14.60 13.75
C ASP A 111 -4.00 -14.60 12.82
N TYR A 112 -3.84 -14.18 11.56
CA TYR A 112 -4.85 -14.36 10.51
C TYR A 112 -5.18 -15.85 10.30
N LEU A 113 -4.16 -16.70 10.17
CA LEU A 113 -4.34 -18.16 10.05
C LEU A 113 -5.09 -18.75 11.25
N ALA A 114 -4.85 -18.25 12.45
CA ALA A 114 -5.56 -18.64 13.67
C ALA A 114 -6.99 -18.09 13.76
N ASN A 115 -7.39 -17.19 12.84
CA ASN A 115 -8.66 -16.48 12.82
C ASN A 115 -8.92 -15.70 14.12
N ASP A 116 -7.87 -15.08 14.69
CA ASP A 116 -7.93 -14.32 15.94
C ASP A 116 -7.81 -12.81 15.66
N ARG A 117 -8.96 -12.16 15.47
CA ARG A 117 -9.06 -10.72 15.14
C ARG A 117 -8.38 -9.81 16.16
N GLU A 118 -8.49 -10.15 17.44
CA GLU A 118 -7.92 -9.34 18.51
C GLU A 118 -6.39 -9.39 18.49
N ARG A 119 -5.81 -10.56 18.20
CA ARG A 119 -4.36 -10.67 18.00
C ARG A 119 -3.91 -9.93 16.75
N VAL A 120 -4.61 -10.11 15.62
CA VAL A 120 -4.31 -9.37 14.38
C VAL A 120 -4.26 -7.86 14.63
N TYR A 121 -5.23 -7.31 15.37
CA TYR A 121 -5.24 -5.88 15.72
C TYR A 121 -4.03 -5.48 16.56
N ARG A 122 -3.74 -6.20 17.66
CA ARG A 122 -2.57 -5.91 18.52
C ARG A 122 -1.25 -6.00 17.77
N ASP A 123 -1.15 -6.96 16.86
CA ASP A 123 0.07 -7.19 16.10
C ASP A 123 0.28 -6.13 15.02
N TRP A 124 -0.80 -5.66 14.40
CA TRP A 124 -0.76 -4.46 13.57
C TRP A 124 -0.35 -3.23 14.38
N GLU A 125 -0.95 -3.01 15.56
CA GLU A 125 -0.62 -1.87 16.44
C GLU A 125 0.86 -1.87 16.83
N ARG A 126 1.45 -3.05 17.09
CA ARG A 126 2.89 -3.20 17.40
C ARG A 126 3.80 -2.73 16.27
N VAL A 127 3.38 -2.89 15.02
CA VAL A 127 4.18 -2.51 13.83
C VAL A 127 3.72 -1.18 13.21
N ARG A 128 2.66 -0.57 13.75
CA ARG A 128 2.09 0.70 13.28
C ARG A 128 3.12 1.81 13.38
N GLN A 129 3.35 2.49 12.27
CA GLN A 129 4.15 3.72 12.24
C GLN A 129 3.33 4.90 12.82
N PRO A 130 3.99 5.91 13.42
CA PRO A 130 3.30 7.10 13.92
C PRO A 130 2.49 7.78 12.83
N ASP A 131 1.39 8.42 13.24
CA ASP A 131 0.54 9.15 12.30
C ASP A 131 1.30 10.30 11.64
N LEU A 132 0.97 10.50 10.37
CA LEU A 132 1.41 11.67 9.63
C LEU A 132 0.69 12.90 10.20
N VAL A 133 1.36 14.04 10.12
CA VAL A 133 0.81 15.32 10.60
C VAL A 133 1.02 16.37 9.52
N GLU A 134 -0.06 17.05 9.16
CA GLU A 134 -0.02 18.20 8.27
C GLU A 134 0.12 19.50 9.10
N PRO A 135 1.22 20.26 8.98
CA PRO A 135 1.45 21.44 9.82
C PRO A 135 0.35 22.50 9.72
N PHE A 136 -0.34 22.58 8.58
CA PHE A 136 -1.39 23.57 8.36
C PHE A 136 -2.70 23.30 9.13
N VAL A 137 -2.83 22.13 9.76
CA VAL A 137 -3.96 21.73 10.63
C VAL A 137 -3.53 21.21 12.00
N ALA A 138 -2.23 21.04 12.23
CA ALA A 138 -1.69 20.48 13.46
C ALA A 138 -2.13 21.26 14.71
N GLY A 139 -2.68 20.55 15.70
CA GLY A 139 -3.08 21.12 16.99
C GLY A 139 -4.27 22.09 16.93
N MET A 140 -4.98 22.19 15.81
CA MET A 140 -6.19 22.98 15.71
C MET A 140 -7.36 22.28 16.42
N GLY A 141 -8.17 23.02 17.16
CA GLY A 141 -9.47 22.53 17.62
C GLY A 141 -10.50 22.53 16.49
N ASP A 142 -11.58 21.78 16.66
CA ASP A 142 -12.57 21.47 15.62
C ASP A 142 -13.10 22.68 14.84
N ALA A 143 -13.42 23.77 15.56
CA ALA A 143 -13.93 24.99 14.93
C ALA A 143 -12.89 25.65 14.01
N ALA A 144 -11.62 25.69 14.45
CA ALA A 144 -10.52 26.24 13.66
C ALA A 144 -10.17 25.33 12.48
N LEU A 145 -10.19 24.00 12.69
CA LEU A 145 -9.98 23.01 11.64
C LEU A 145 -11.07 23.11 10.56
N THR A 146 -12.34 23.16 10.97
CA THR A 146 -13.49 23.37 10.06
C THR A 146 -13.31 24.63 9.23
N GLN A 147 -12.99 25.77 9.87
CA GLN A 147 -12.75 27.04 9.16
C GLN A 147 -11.59 26.92 8.19
N LYS A 148 -10.49 26.27 8.59
CA LYS A 148 -9.31 26.05 7.75
C LYS A 148 -9.65 25.22 6.51
N MET A 149 -10.41 24.15 6.68
CA MET A 149 -10.84 23.27 5.58
C MET A 149 -11.84 23.95 4.65
N GLU A 150 -12.81 24.69 5.16
CA GLU A 150 -13.73 25.49 4.32
C GLU A 150 -12.98 26.54 3.48
N ALA A 151 -11.98 27.21 4.06
CA ALA A 151 -11.18 28.21 3.36
C ALA A 151 -10.33 27.63 2.20
N LEU A 152 -10.13 26.30 2.14
CA LEU A 152 -9.49 25.67 0.98
C LEU A 152 -10.37 25.76 -0.28
N GLY A 153 -11.70 25.88 -0.13
CA GLY A 153 -12.63 26.06 -1.26
C GLY A 153 -12.44 27.37 -2.01
N ASP A 154 -11.90 28.40 -1.34
CA ASP A 154 -11.60 29.72 -1.91
C ASP A 154 -10.29 29.76 -2.71
N LEU A 155 -9.47 28.70 -2.64
CA LEU A 155 -8.25 28.60 -3.42
C LEU A 155 -8.55 28.43 -4.92
N PRO A 156 -7.60 28.80 -5.81
CA PRO A 156 -7.80 28.70 -7.25
C PRO A 156 -8.25 27.31 -7.70
N ALA A 157 -9.20 27.25 -8.63
CA ALA A 157 -9.61 25.99 -9.25
C ALA A 157 -8.40 25.26 -9.84
N GLY A 158 -8.29 23.95 -9.57
CA GLY A 158 -7.14 23.13 -9.99
C GLY A 158 -5.90 23.26 -9.10
N SER A 159 -5.94 23.99 -7.97
CA SER A 159 -4.87 23.98 -6.97
C SER A 159 -4.95 22.74 -6.05
N LEU A 160 -3.84 22.38 -5.39
CA LEU A 160 -3.81 21.23 -4.46
C LEU A 160 -4.84 21.35 -3.33
N GLY A 161 -4.87 22.49 -2.64
CA GLY A 161 -5.78 22.74 -1.52
C GLY A 161 -7.24 22.77 -1.98
N ARG A 162 -7.53 23.38 -3.14
CA ARG A 162 -8.87 23.29 -3.73
C ARG A 162 -9.25 21.84 -4.07
N GLY A 163 -8.29 21.05 -4.55
CA GLY A 163 -8.47 19.61 -4.78
C GLY A 163 -8.81 18.81 -3.52
N LEU A 164 -8.18 19.13 -2.38
CA LEU A 164 -8.52 18.53 -1.09
C LEU A 164 -9.93 18.88 -0.63
N PHE A 165 -10.33 20.15 -0.79
CA PHE A 165 -11.71 20.56 -0.52
C PHE A 165 -12.70 19.77 -1.39
N ASP A 166 -12.46 19.72 -2.71
CA ASP A 166 -13.33 19.02 -3.65
C ASP A 166 -13.38 17.50 -3.37
N PHE A 167 -12.27 16.90 -2.91
CA PHE A 167 -12.21 15.49 -2.49
C PHE A 167 -13.17 15.20 -1.33
N TYR A 168 -13.12 15.98 -0.25
CA TYR A 168 -14.03 15.81 0.89
C TYR A 168 -15.50 16.02 0.49
N ARG A 169 -15.77 17.07 -0.29
CA ARG A 169 -17.14 17.37 -0.76
C ARG A 169 -17.70 16.26 -1.64
N ARG A 170 -16.90 15.72 -2.57
CA ARG A 170 -17.32 14.65 -3.48
C ARG A 170 -17.62 13.33 -2.75
N ASN A 171 -16.84 13.01 -1.73
CA ASN A 171 -16.99 11.78 -0.95
C ASN A 171 -17.97 11.92 0.23
N GLY A 172 -18.46 13.13 0.50
CA GLY A 172 -19.37 13.38 1.63
C GLY A 172 -18.67 13.24 2.99
N PHE A 173 -17.36 13.41 3.04
CA PHE A 173 -16.58 13.29 4.27
C PHE A 173 -16.76 14.52 5.15
N PRO A 174 -16.91 14.33 6.48
CA PRO A 174 -16.91 15.43 7.42
C PRO A 174 -15.48 15.97 7.58
N TRP A 175 -15.34 17.26 7.93
CA TRP A 175 -14.02 17.82 8.27
C TRP A 175 -13.48 17.28 9.58
N ILE A 176 -14.40 17.02 10.50
CA ILE A 176 -14.14 16.46 11.83
C ILE A 176 -14.77 15.07 11.81
N PRO A 177 -13.96 14.00 11.80
CA PRO A 177 -14.46 12.65 12.01
C PRO A 177 -15.23 12.54 13.34
N ASP A 178 -16.09 11.53 13.48
CA ASP A 178 -16.71 11.22 14.77
C ASP A 178 -15.64 10.89 15.84
N ASP A 179 -15.97 11.08 17.12
CA ASP A 179 -15.05 10.87 18.26
C ASP A 179 -14.26 9.54 18.14
N ASP A 180 -12.96 9.59 18.47
CA ASP A 180 -11.95 8.51 18.45
C ASP A 180 -11.23 8.20 17.11
N GLN A 181 -11.43 8.97 16.03
CA GLN A 181 -10.62 8.84 14.81
C GLN A 181 -9.45 9.83 14.76
N ASP A 182 -8.29 9.34 14.36
CA ASP A 182 -7.13 10.18 14.05
C ASP A 182 -7.43 11.09 12.85
N ASN A 183 -6.74 12.24 12.79
CA ASN A 183 -6.89 13.17 11.69
C ASN A 183 -6.42 12.55 10.36
N LEU A 184 -7.36 12.29 9.43
CA LEU A 184 -7.08 11.65 8.14
C LEU A 184 -6.61 12.61 7.04
N ILE A 185 -6.62 13.94 7.29
CA ILE A 185 -6.20 14.94 6.30
C ILE A 185 -4.84 14.63 5.63
N PRO A 186 -3.78 14.22 6.37
CA PRO A 186 -2.50 13.86 5.77
C PRO A 186 -2.62 12.68 4.78
N HIS A 187 -3.45 11.69 5.10
CA HIS A 187 -3.74 10.55 4.23
C HIS A 187 -4.60 10.98 3.03
N ASP A 188 -5.68 11.70 3.26
CA ASP A 188 -6.61 12.16 2.21
C ASP A 188 -5.93 13.06 1.18
N LEU A 189 -4.95 13.84 1.59
CA LEU A 189 -4.16 14.65 0.66
C LEU A 189 -3.39 13.76 -0.34
N THR A 190 -2.96 12.57 0.06
CA THR A 190 -2.28 11.63 -0.84
C THR A 190 -3.20 11.07 -1.92
N HIS A 191 -4.52 10.95 -1.66
CA HIS A 191 -5.50 10.63 -2.71
C HIS A 191 -5.52 11.72 -3.79
N VAL A 192 -5.51 12.99 -3.39
CA VAL A 192 -5.52 14.13 -4.32
C VAL A 192 -4.24 14.15 -5.15
N LEU A 193 -3.08 13.96 -4.51
CA LEU A 193 -1.78 13.94 -5.18
C LEU A 193 -1.68 12.78 -6.17
N ALA A 194 -1.92 11.55 -5.71
CA ALA A 194 -1.73 10.34 -6.49
C ALA A 194 -2.88 10.04 -7.47
N GLY A 195 -4.06 10.61 -7.22
CA GLY A 195 -5.26 10.50 -8.06
C GLY A 195 -6.09 9.25 -7.83
N TYR A 196 -6.01 8.62 -6.65
CA TYR A 196 -6.81 7.44 -6.30
C TYR A 196 -8.10 7.84 -5.59
N GLY A 197 -9.22 7.18 -5.94
CA GLY A 197 -10.50 7.34 -5.25
C GLY A 197 -10.54 6.62 -3.90
N THR A 198 -11.75 6.38 -3.40
CA THR A 198 -12.02 5.83 -2.05
C THR A 198 -12.68 4.45 -2.07
N THR A 199 -12.75 3.81 -3.23
CA THR A 199 -13.19 2.40 -3.33
C THR A 199 -12.14 1.48 -2.69
N PRO A 200 -12.50 0.31 -2.14
CA PRO A 200 -11.52 -0.61 -1.55
C PRO A 200 -10.32 -0.94 -2.45
N GLU A 201 -10.54 -1.07 -3.76
CA GLU A 201 -9.48 -1.28 -4.75
C GLU A 201 -8.52 -0.09 -4.86
N ALA A 202 -9.07 1.13 -4.79
CA ALA A 202 -8.32 2.38 -4.84
C ALA A 202 -7.50 2.60 -3.57
N GLU A 203 -8.05 2.25 -2.41
CA GLU A 203 -7.36 2.32 -1.12
C GLU A 203 -6.12 1.43 -1.08
N VAL A 204 -6.27 0.16 -1.47
CA VAL A 204 -5.14 -0.78 -1.55
C VAL A 204 -4.13 -0.31 -2.58
N ALA A 205 -4.58 0.20 -3.74
CA ALA A 205 -3.70 0.76 -4.76
C ALA A 205 -2.93 1.99 -4.28
N LEU A 206 -3.57 2.93 -3.58
CA LEU A 206 -2.91 4.09 -3.00
C LEU A 206 -1.80 3.68 -2.04
N GLN A 207 -2.03 2.69 -1.18
CA GLN A 207 -0.98 2.18 -0.30
C GLN A 207 0.20 1.56 -1.09
N GLY A 208 -0.10 0.83 -2.17
CA GLY A 208 0.93 0.35 -3.10
C GLY A 208 1.75 1.49 -3.72
N PHE A 209 1.09 2.57 -4.13
CA PHE A 209 1.75 3.78 -4.62
C PHE A 209 2.67 4.41 -3.56
N LEU A 210 2.20 4.59 -2.34
CA LEU A 210 2.97 5.21 -1.25
C LEU A 210 4.22 4.38 -0.88
N VAL A 211 4.07 3.05 -0.78
CA VAL A 211 5.22 2.14 -0.58
C VAL A 211 6.23 2.26 -1.72
N GLY A 212 5.76 2.36 -2.97
CA GLY A 212 6.61 2.60 -4.14
C GLY A 212 7.34 3.96 -4.08
N ALA A 213 6.63 5.03 -3.73
CA ALA A 213 7.15 6.39 -3.62
C ALA A 213 8.25 6.49 -2.57
N ALA A 214 8.02 5.93 -1.37
CA ALA A 214 9.01 5.89 -0.29
C ALA A 214 10.22 4.98 -0.58
N ARG A 215 10.18 4.15 -1.63
CA ARG A 215 11.20 3.13 -1.97
C ARG A 215 11.29 2.00 -0.94
N GLY A 216 10.17 1.64 -0.33
CA GLY A 216 10.12 0.81 0.88
C GLY A 216 10.58 1.61 2.11
N GLU A 217 10.58 1.00 3.29
CA GLU A 217 10.92 1.63 4.60
C GLU A 217 9.75 2.35 5.30
N SER A 218 8.98 3.18 4.60
CA SER A 218 7.78 3.86 5.11
C SER A 218 6.49 3.30 4.50
N HIS A 219 5.34 3.51 5.16
CA HIS A 219 3.98 3.17 4.71
C HIS A 219 3.63 1.68 4.67
N PHE A 220 4.56 0.76 4.93
CA PHE A 220 4.22 -0.67 4.94
C PHE A 220 3.17 -1.03 6.00
N SER A 221 3.19 -0.39 7.18
CA SER A 221 2.14 -0.59 8.20
C SER A 221 0.76 -0.10 7.74
N SER A 222 0.72 0.95 6.91
CA SER A 222 -0.51 1.48 6.32
C SER A 222 -1.02 0.57 5.21
N LEU A 223 -0.13 -0.01 4.40
CA LEU A 223 -0.48 -1.08 3.47
C LEU A 223 -1.04 -2.30 4.20
N LEU A 224 -0.41 -2.73 5.30
CA LEU A 224 -0.95 -3.81 6.15
C LEU A 224 -2.33 -3.46 6.70
N ALA A 225 -2.56 -2.20 7.12
CA ALA A 225 -3.88 -1.76 7.58
C ALA A 225 -4.94 -1.92 6.48
N SER A 226 -4.67 -1.43 5.26
CA SER A 226 -5.59 -1.56 4.13
C SER A 226 -5.81 -3.02 3.72
N LEU A 227 -4.77 -3.87 3.72
CA LEU A 227 -4.93 -5.31 3.47
C LEU A 227 -5.77 -5.96 4.57
N LEU A 228 -5.53 -5.64 5.84
CA LEU A 228 -6.33 -6.21 6.92
C LEU A 228 -7.79 -5.76 6.89
N LEU A 229 -8.07 -4.55 6.42
CA LEU A 229 -9.42 -3.99 6.30
C LEU A 229 -10.16 -4.51 5.05
N PHE A 230 -9.48 -4.58 3.91
CA PHE A 230 -10.11 -4.79 2.60
C PHE A 230 -9.79 -6.14 1.94
N GLU A 231 -8.64 -6.76 2.26
CA GLU A 231 -8.26 -8.06 1.72
C GLU A 231 -8.62 -9.20 2.68
N VAL A 232 -8.33 -9.02 3.96
CA VAL A 232 -8.54 -10.01 5.02
C VAL A 232 -9.88 -9.83 5.73
N GLY A 233 -10.36 -8.59 5.90
CA GLY A 233 -11.61 -8.26 6.56
C GLY A 233 -11.59 -8.47 8.08
N MET A 234 -10.45 -8.22 8.73
CA MET A 234 -10.23 -8.42 10.17
C MET A 234 -9.85 -7.16 10.94
N LEU A 235 -9.43 -6.08 10.28
CA LEU A 235 -9.19 -4.82 10.97
C LEU A 235 -10.51 -4.03 11.08
N PRO A 236 -11.01 -3.73 12.29
CA PRO A 236 -12.11 -2.80 12.44
C PRO A 236 -11.62 -1.37 12.14
N PHE A 237 -12.40 -0.62 11.36
CA PHE A 237 -12.16 0.80 11.14
C PHE A 237 -13.50 1.55 11.26
N PRO A 238 -13.61 2.60 12.11
CA PRO A 238 -14.90 3.25 12.33
C PRO A 238 -15.47 3.85 11.03
N GLY A 239 -16.74 3.59 10.75
CA GLY A 239 -17.42 4.11 9.56
C GLY A 239 -17.08 3.40 8.24
N ILE A 240 -16.17 2.42 8.24
CA ILE A 240 -15.81 1.64 7.05
C ILE A 240 -16.13 0.16 7.30
N GLU A 241 -16.98 -0.42 6.44
CA GLU A 241 -17.28 -1.85 6.50
C GLU A 241 -16.08 -2.66 5.95
N PRO A 242 -15.48 -3.56 6.73
CA PRO A 242 -14.43 -4.44 6.23
C PRO A 242 -14.95 -5.34 5.12
N VAL A 243 -14.12 -5.56 4.10
CA VAL A 243 -14.42 -6.52 3.01
C VAL A 243 -13.29 -7.52 2.86
N THR A 244 -13.48 -8.53 2.01
CA THR A 244 -12.50 -9.59 1.76
C THR A 244 -12.18 -9.73 0.29
N ALA A 245 -10.98 -10.24 0.00
CA ALA A 245 -10.49 -10.63 -1.33
C ALA A 245 -10.63 -9.50 -2.39
N VAL A 246 -10.30 -8.27 -2.01
CA VAL A 246 -10.31 -7.11 -2.92
C VAL A 246 -9.34 -7.30 -4.08
N LEU A 247 -8.15 -7.85 -3.85
CA LEU A 247 -7.17 -8.12 -4.91
C LEU A 247 -7.60 -9.25 -5.85
N GLY A 248 -8.62 -10.03 -5.48
CA GLY A 248 -9.28 -11.01 -6.36
C GLY A 248 -10.32 -10.43 -7.31
N ARG A 249 -10.75 -9.18 -7.08
CA ARG A 249 -11.73 -8.48 -7.91
C ARG A 249 -11.15 -8.13 -9.28
N PRO A 250 -12.00 -7.93 -10.31
CA PRO A 250 -11.53 -7.57 -11.64
C PRO A 250 -10.55 -6.39 -11.60
N ASP A 251 -9.38 -6.58 -12.23
CA ASP A 251 -8.33 -5.59 -12.40
C ASP A 251 -7.69 -5.01 -11.12
N ALA A 252 -8.08 -5.45 -9.91
CA ALA A 252 -7.57 -4.89 -8.66
C ALA A 252 -6.08 -5.18 -8.44
N ALA A 253 -5.62 -6.41 -8.72
CA ALA A 253 -4.20 -6.76 -8.69
C ALA A 253 -3.37 -5.96 -9.72
N GLU A 254 -3.95 -5.70 -10.90
CA GLU A 254 -3.31 -4.88 -11.94
C GLU A 254 -3.18 -3.43 -11.47
N LEU A 255 -4.27 -2.86 -10.95
CA LEU A 255 -4.31 -1.51 -10.39
C LEU A 255 -3.28 -1.35 -9.27
N PHE A 256 -3.19 -2.31 -8.36
CA PHE A 256 -2.22 -2.31 -7.26
C PHE A 256 -0.77 -2.35 -7.76
N ALA A 257 -0.43 -3.25 -8.68
CA ALA A 257 0.94 -3.35 -9.18
C ALA A 257 1.33 -2.12 -10.04
N ALA A 258 0.40 -1.60 -10.84
CA ALA A 258 0.59 -0.35 -11.58
C ALA A 258 0.77 0.85 -10.64
N ALA A 259 0.08 0.85 -9.49
CA ALA A 259 0.24 1.90 -8.48
C ALA A 259 1.64 1.88 -7.85
N ILE A 260 2.17 0.71 -7.51
CA ILE A 260 3.56 0.57 -7.05
C ILE A 260 4.53 1.11 -8.11
N GLU A 261 4.31 0.75 -9.37
CA GLU A 261 5.13 1.26 -10.48
C GLU A 261 5.08 2.79 -10.59
N ARG A 262 3.89 3.40 -10.55
CA ARG A 262 3.75 4.87 -10.53
C ARG A 262 4.45 5.50 -9.33
N GLY A 263 4.34 4.90 -8.14
CA GLY A 263 5.07 5.33 -6.96
C GLY A 263 6.59 5.27 -7.17
N LEU A 264 7.08 4.21 -7.82
CA LEU A 264 8.50 4.04 -8.15
C LEU A 264 9.04 5.11 -9.12
N GLU A 265 8.19 5.87 -9.80
CA GLU A 265 8.57 7.01 -10.66
C GLU A 265 8.71 8.33 -9.89
N CYS A 266 8.09 8.45 -8.70
CA CYS A 266 8.14 9.67 -7.89
C CYS A 266 9.57 10.02 -7.45
N HIS A 267 9.84 11.30 -7.21
CA HIS A 267 11.16 11.77 -6.75
C HIS A 267 11.49 11.36 -5.30
N GLY A 268 10.48 10.93 -4.54
CA GLY A 268 10.62 10.43 -3.17
C GLY A 268 9.26 10.15 -2.56
N ASP A 269 9.24 10.02 -1.22
CA ASP A 269 8.00 9.96 -0.45
C ASP A 269 7.18 11.24 -0.69
N ILE A 270 5.88 11.08 -0.93
CA ILE A 270 4.95 12.18 -1.20
C ILE A 270 4.12 12.55 0.03
N ALA A 271 4.24 11.81 1.13
CA ALA A 271 3.69 12.22 2.41
C ALA A 271 4.62 13.26 3.06
N GLY A 272 4.06 14.28 3.72
CA GLY A 272 4.87 15.33 4.33
C GLY A 272 4.12 16.62 4.60
N ASP A 273 4.86 17.73 4.66
CA ASP A 273 4.32 19.08 4.82
C ASP A 273 3.95 19.68 3.46
N HIS A 274 2.66 19.84 3.22
CA HIS A 274 2.14 20.39 1.98
C HIS A 274 1.65 21.83 2.11
N GLN A 275 1.87 22.50 3.25
CA GLN A 275 1.30 23.81 3.54
C GLN A 275 1.66 24.84 2.46
N ALA A 276 2.92 24.86 2.02
CA ALA A 276 3.39 25.77 0.98
C ALA A 276 2.86 25.43 -0.43
N LEU A 277 2.26 24.25 -0.60
CA LEU A 277 1.82 23.71 -1.89
C LEU A 277 0.32 23.91 -2.15
N LEU A 278 -0.48 24.16 -1.10
CA LEU A 278 -1.95 24.21 -1.18
C LEU A 278 -2.50 25.17 -2.26
N SER A 279 -1.91 26.35 -2.42
CA SER A 279 -2.37 27.35 -3.39
C SER A 279 -1.82 27.13 -4.80
N ARG A 280 -0.87 26.20 -4.99
CA ARG A 280 -0.21 25.96 -6.27
C ARG A 280 -1.06 25.06 -7.17
N PRO A 281 -0.99 25.21 -8.51
CA PRO A 281 -1.64 24.29 -9.44
C PRO A 281 -1.23 22.83 -9.17
N LEU A 282 -2.21 21.93 -9.08
CA LEU A 282 -1.96 20.53 -8.74
C LEU A 282 -1.02 19.84 -9.75
N ALA A 283 -1.17 20.15 -11.03
CA ALA A 283 -0.28 19.63 -12.07
C ALA A 283 1.18 20.05 -11.88
N GLU A 284 1.44 21.27 -11.40
CA GLU A 284 2.79 21.72 -11.08
C GLU A 284 3.35 21.03 -9.85
N VAL A 285 2.52 20.81 -8.83
CA VAL A 285 2.91 20.06 -7.62
C VAL A 285 3.23 18.61 -7.97
N ARG A 286 2.39 17.94 -8.78
CA ARG A 286 2.64 16.59 -9.27
C ARG A 286 3.96 16.52 -10.05
N ALA A 287 4.19 17.45 -10.98
CA ALA A 287 5.44 17.51 -11.74
C ALA A 287 6.68 17.69 -10.84
N GLU A 288 6.60 18.54 -9.81
CA GLU A 288 7.70 18.73 -8.85
C GLU A 288 8.00 17.45 -8.06
N LEU A 289 6.98 16.71 -7.66
CA LEU A 289 7.10 15.45 -6.91
C LEU A 289 7.41 14.23 -7.81
N GLY A 290 7.44 14.41 -9.14
CA GLY A 290 7.64 13.31 -10.09
C GLY A 290 6.43 12.39 -10.21
N ILE A 291 5.23 12.88 -9.91
CA ILE A 291 3.97 12.14 -10.01
C ILE A 291 3.43 12.30 -11.44
N SER A 292 3.39 11.20 -12.19
CA SER A 292 2.71 11.13 -13.49
C SER A 292 1.21 11.40 -13.34
N GLU A 293 0.65 12.24 -14.21
CA GLU A 293 -0.78 12.60 -14.19
C GLU A 293 -1.65 11.34 -14.22
N PRO A 294 -2.63 11.21 -13.31
CA PRO A 294 -3.51 10.04 -13.26
C PRO A 294 -4.43 10.00 -14.47
N GLU A 295 -4.57 8.83 -15.08
CA GLU A 295 -5.57 8.60 -16.11
C GLU A 295 -6.95 8.39 -15.49
N PRO A 296 -8.05 8.79 -16.16
CA PRO A 296 -9.40 8.53 -15.69
C PRO A 296 -9.71 7.02 -15.61
N GLY A 297 -10.42 6.61 -14.56
CA GLY A 297 -10.83 5.23 -14.36
C GLY A 297 -11.85 5.09 -13.24
N PRO A 298 -12.45 3.89 -13.07
CA PRO A 298 -13.51 3.66 -12.06
C PRO A 298 -13.03 3.84 -10.61
N HIS A 299 -11.73 3.69 -10.37
CA HIS A 299 -11.10 3.77 -9.05
C HIS A 299 -10.27 5.06 -8.86
N MET A 300 -10.40 6.02 -9.77
CA MET A 300 -9.53 7.20 -9.82
C MET A 300 -10.26 8.47 -9.38
N PHE A 301 -9.54 9.34 -8.68
CA PHE A 301 -9.93 10.71 -8.36
C PHE A 301 -9.14 11.68 -9.24
N VAL A 302 -9.76 12.11 -10.33
CA VAL A 302 -9.20 13.12 -11.24
C VAL A 302 -10.11 14.35 -11.19
N LEU A 303 -9.51 15.53 -11.02
CA LEU A 303 -10.17 16.85 -10.96
C LEU A 303 -10.37 17.43 -12.36
#